data_AF-A0A1E5HBQ9-F1
#
_entry.id   AF-A0A1E5HBQ9-F1
#
_cell.length_a   1.000
_cell.length_b   1.000
_cell.length_c   1.000
_cell.angle_alpha   90.00
_cell.angle_beta   90.00
_cell.angle_gamma   90.00
#
_symmetry.space_group_name_H-M   'P 1'
#
loop_
_entity.id
_entity.type
_entity.pdbx_description
1 polymer ?
#
loop_
_entity_poly.entity_id
_entity_poly.type
_entity_poly.pdbx_seq_one_letter_code
_entity_poly.pdbx_strand_id
1 'polypeptide(L)' 'MSKDNGSSISIGLCLGVTFGLIFDNLTLGIAIGVAIGAAGIFDSKKRKNKEGEKKWSEKD' A
#
# COMPACT_ATOMS: atom_id res chain seq x y z
N MET A 1 1.61 -12.29 -18.06
CA MET A 1 1.25 -10.91 -17.72
C MET A 1 1.57 -10.72 -16.24
N SER A 2 2.73 -10.13 -15.97
CA SER A 2 3.29 -10.01 -14.61
C SER A 2 2.29 -9.30 -13.71
N LYS A 3 1.86 -9.96 -12.64
CA LYS A 3 0.93 -9.37 -11.67
C LYS A 3 1.78 -8.57 -10.70
N ASP A 4 2.14 -7.36 -11.10
CA ASP A 4 2.99 -6.47 -10.32
C ASP A 4 2.28 -6.09 -9.02
N ASN A 5 2.81 -6.65 -7.93
CA ASN A 5 2.35 -6.47 -6.55
C ASN A 5 2.51 -5.01 -6.06
N GLY A 6 3.00 -4.10 -6.90
CA GLY A 6 3.06 -2.65 -6.66
C GLY A 6 1.78 -1.88 -7.03
N SER A 7 0.74 -2.58 -7.50
CA SER A 7 -0.50 -1.96 -7.99
C SER A 7 -1.28 -1.18 -6.92
N SER A 8 -1.15 -1.52 -5.64
CA SER A 8 -1.89 -0.88 -4.55
C SER A 8 -1.31 0.47 -4.12
N ILE A 9 0.02 0.62 -4.13
CA ILE A 9 0.65 1.90 -3.79
C ILE A 9 0.51 2.91 -4.91
N SER A 10 0.59 2.46 -6.18
CA SER A 10 0.40 3.32 -7.34
C SER A 10 -1.04 3.83 -7.45
N ILE A 11 -2.05 3.00 -7.14
CA ILE A 11 -3.44 3.44 -7.09
C ILE A 11 -3.66 4.44 -5.95
N GLY A 12 -3.11 4.17 -4.76
CA GLY A 12 -3.21 5.06 -3.61
C GLY A 12 -2.56 6.42 -3.87
N LEU A 13 -1.38 6.43 -4.49
CA LEU A 13 -0.66 7.65 -4.85
C LEU A 13 -1.39 8.46 -5.94
N CYS A 14 -1.89 7.82 -6.99
CA CYS A 14 -2.62 8.50 -8.07
C CYS A 14 -3.93 9.12 -7.56
N LEU A 15 -4.68 8.39 -6.73
CA LEU A 15 -5.90 8.91 -6.10
C LEU A 15 -5.56 10.03 -5.11
N GLY A 16 -4.54 9.85 -4.28
CA GLY A 16 -4.09 10.86 -3.32
C GLY A 16 -3.66 12.17 -3.97
N VAL A 17 -2.87 12.11 -5.04
CA VAL A 17 -2.46 13.30 -5.81
C VAL A 17 -3.68 13.99 -6.42
N THR A 18 -4.60 13.24 -7.03
CA THR A 18 -5.82 13.81 -7.65
C THR A 18 -6.69 14.51 -6.61
N PHE A 19 -6.93 13.89 -5.46
CA PHE A 19 -7.67 14.52 -4.36
C PHE A 19 -6.92 15.71 -3.76
N GLY A 20 -5.60 15.61 -3.62
CA GLY A 20 -4.76 16.70 -3.12
C GLY A 20 -4.82 17.95 -4.01
N LEU A 21 -4.90 17.76 -5.33
CA LEU A 21 -5.07 18.84 -6.30
C LEU A 21 -6.48 19.47 -6.22
N ILE A 22 -7.53 18.66 -6.03
CA ILE A 22 -8.92 19.16 -5.92
C ILE A 22 -9.11 20.00 -4.65
N PHE A 23 -8.46 19.61 -3.55
CA PHE A 23 -8.57 20.31 -2.25
C PHE A 23 -7.52 21.41 -2.06
N ASP A 24 -6.74 21.76 -3.09
CA ASP A 24 -5.59 22.68 -2.99
C ASP A 24 -4.61 22.35 -1.84
N ASN A 25 -4.59 21.07 -1.46
CA ASN A 25 -3.85 20.54 -0.32
C ASN A 25 -3.16 19.24 -0.74
N LEU A 26 -2.19 19.41 -1.63
CA LEU A 26 -1.42 18.31 -2.21
C LEU A 26 -0.73 17.47 -1.12
N THR A 27 -0.25 18.10 -0.05
CA THR A 27 0.41 17.44 1.08
C THR A 27 -0.52 16.46 1.78
N LEU A 28 -1.77 16.86 2.03
CA LEU A 28 -2.79 15.98 2.64
C LEU A 28 -3.18 14.86 1.68
N GLY A 29 -3.38 15.18 0.40
CA GLY A 29 -3.71 14.20 -0.63
C GLY A 29 -2.65 13.10 -0.77
N ILE A 30 -1.37 13.49 -0.87
CA ILE A 30 -0.26 12.53 -0.93
C ILE A 30 -0.12 11.75 0.38
N ALA A 31 -0.21 12.39 1.54
CA ALA A 31 -0.12 11.71 2.84
C ALA A 31 -1.20 10.64 3.00
N ILE A 32 -2.44 10.98 2.66
CA ILE A 32 -3.59 10.06 2.71
C ILE A 32 -3.45 8.96 1.64
N GLY A 33 -3.07 9.31 0.42
CA GLY A 33 -2.91 8.37 -0.69
C GLY A 33 -1.80 7.34 -0.44
N VAL A 34 -0.65 7.79 0.07
CA VAL A 34 0.46 6.91 0.48
C VAL A 34 0.04 6.08 1.69
N ALA A 35 -0.65 6.64 2.69
CA ALA A 35 -1.12 5.88 3.84
C ALA A 35 -2.10 4.76 3.43
N ILE A 36 -3.06 5.04 2.54
CA ILE A 36 -4.02 4.06 2.02
C ILE A 36 -3.33 3.00 1.15
N GLY A 37 -2.42 3.44 0.26
CA GLY A 37 -1.65 2.55 -0.60
C GLY A 37 -0.71 1.62 0.19
N ALA A 38 -0.03 2.16 1.20
CA ALA A 38 0.90 1.43 2.07
C ALA A 38 0.17 0.53 3.08
N ALA A 39 -1.00 0.95 3.57
CA ALA A 39 -1.88 0.10 4.37
C ALA A 39 -2.42 -1.10 3.56
N GLY A 40 -2.31 -1.05 2.22
CA GLY A 40 -2.72 -2.15 1.35
C GLY A 40 -4.23 -2.37 1.39
N ILE A 41 -5.04 -1.30 1.50
CA ILE A 41 -6.52 -1.41 1.52
C ILE A 41 -7.03 -2.12 0.25
N PHE A 42 -6.37 -1.90 -0.88
CA PHE A 42 -6.65 -2.57 -2.15
C PHE A 42 -5.93 -3.92 -2.32
N ASP A 43 -5.03 -4.27 -1.39
CA ASP A 43 -4.41 -5.58 -1.31
C ASP A 43 -5.34 -6.57 -0.59
N SER A 44 -6.43 -6.94 -1.27
CA SER A 44 -7.34 -8.00 -0.82
C SER A 44 -6.72 -9.41 -0.87
N LYS A 45 -5.38 -9.54 -1.03
CA LYS A 45 -4.72 -10.83 -1.30
C LYS A 45 -3.71 -11.31 -0.26
N LYS A 46 -3.43 -10.58 0.82
CA LYS A 46 -2.41 -11.01 1.80
C LYS A 46 -2.96 -11.37 3.18
N ARG A 47 -4.08 -12.10 3.24
CA ARG A 47 -4.46 -12.93 4.41
C ARG A 47 -3.92 -14.36 4.29
N LYS A 48 -2.73 -14.58 3.71
CA LYS A 48 -2.01 -15.88 3.72
C LYS A 48 -0.48 -15.80 3.71
N ASN A 49 0.14 -14.71 4.19
CA ASN A 49 1.59 -14.76 4.45
C ASN A 49 2.05 -13.71 5.47
N LYS A 50 1.66 -13.90 6.73
CA LYS A 50 2.34 -13.36 7.91
C LYS A 50 2.95 -14.47 8.79
N GLU A 51 3.05 -15.70 8.26
CA GLU A 51 3.53 -16.90 8.96
C GLU A 51 4.74 -17.53 8.25
N GLY A 52 5.60 -16.69 7.66
CA GLY A 52 6.73 -17.15 6.84
C GLY A 52 8.11 -16.57 7.20
N GLU A 53 8.20 -15.52 8.03
CA GLU A 53 9.48 -14.83 8.31
C GLU A 53 9.85 -14.75 9.79
N LYS A 54 9.29 -15.63 10.64
CA LYS A 54 9.80 -15.85 12.01
C LYS A 54 10.16 -17.31 12.30
N LYS A 55 10.34 -18.14 11.26
CA LYS A 55 10.70 -19.57 11.37
C LYS A 55 12.19 -19.86 11.12
N TRP A 56 13.06 -18.87 11.31
CA TRP A 56 14.51 -19.00 11.17
C TRP A 56 15.30 -18.37 12.33
N SER A 57 14.82 -18.50 13.57
CA SER A 57 15.66 -18.20 14.74
C SER A 57 15.25 -18.94 16.02
N GLU A 58 14.68 -20.14 15.91
CA GLU A 58 14.49 -21.00 17.10
C GLU A 58 14.68 -22.45 16.66
N LYS A 59 15.95 -22.77 16.45
CA LYS A 59 16.44 -24.13 16.24
C LYS A 59 17.53 -24.34 17.29
N ASP A 60 17.06 -24.50 18.53
CA ASP A 60 17.79 -25.13 19.64
C ASP A 60 16.96 -26.35 20.09
#